data_AF-A0A977PK54-F1
#
_entry.id   AF-A0A977PK54-F1
#
_cell.length_a   1.000
_cell.length_b   1.000
_cell.length_c   1.000
_cell.angle_alpha   90.00
_cell.angle_beta   90.00
_cell.angle_gamma   90.00
#
_symmetry.space_group_name_H-M   'P 1'
#
loop_
_entity.id
_entity.type
_entity.pdbx_description
1 polymer ?
#
loop_
_entity_poly.entity_id
_entity_poly.type
_entity_poly.pdbx_seq_one_letter_code
_entity_poly.pdbx_strand_id
1 'polypeptide(L)'
;MKEIFYNVTSGTLKIREVDTRPKLVYKECNNEITLNVIVPEEKAEDVLEAIKGSLPDDVLAALGVPATGEDLTEICEELKSQGYDCKVNIEEGEDYCETLEVDLQKGSVKEQRKLIKVVLEGQSIRSKPARSESKYLLYEREGDNWRAEAVIEYEDLEKIFNVEDRLTALVDLLLPGLGTSLEEPVKILEYLEKRFKSYAFQVTRDEDYYYLYIEI
;
A
#
# COMPACT_ATOMS: atom_id res chain seq x y z
N MET A 1 -5.23 14.52 -23.64
CA MET A 1 -5.52 14.63 -22.19
C MET A 1 -5.93 16.06 -21.86
N LYS A 2 -6.68 16.28 -20.79
CA LYS A 2 -6.96 17.62 -20.26
C LYS A 2 -6.10 17.86 -19.02
N GLU A 3 -5.38 18.97 -19.01
CA GLU A 3 -4.74 19.50 -17.81
C GLU A 3 -5.65 20.58 -17.22
N ILE A 4 -6.00 20.40 -15.95
CA ILE A 4 -6.85 21.28 -15.15
C ILE A 4 -5.96 21.84 -14.04
N PHE A 5 -5.65 23.13 -14.15
CA PHE A 5 -4.95 23.87 -13.11
C PHE A 5 -5.95 24.73 -12.35
N TYR A 6 -5.99 24.58 -11.03
CA TYR A 6 -6.81 25.37 -10.13
C TYR A 6 -5.94 25.97 -9.03
N ASN A 7 -5.95 27.29 -8.92
CA ASN A 7 -5.38 27.99 -7.77
C ASN A 7 -6.54 28.34 -6.81
N VAL A 8 -6.55 27.66 -5.67
CA VAL A 8 -7.62 27.76 -4.66
C VAL A 8 -7.64 29.15 -4.05
N THR A 9 -6.46 29.72 -3.75
CA THR A 9 -6.34 31.04 -3.09
C THR A 9 -6.93 32.18 -3.93
N SER A 10 -6.76 32.14 -5.25
CA SER A 10 -7.26 33.17 -6.18
C SER A 10 -8.56 32.78 -6.89
N GLY A 11 -9.02 31.54 -6.75
CA GLY A 11 -10.15 30.98 -7.50
C GLY A 11 -9.88 30.87 -9.02
N THR A 12 -8.61 30.91 -9.45
CA THR A 12 -8.26 30.89 -10.87
C THR A 12 -8.28 29.47 -11.41
N LEU A 13 -9.11 29.22 -12.43
CA LEU A 13 -9.18 27.95 -13.16
C LEU A 13 -8.62 28.11 -14.58
N LYS A 14 -7.74 27.19 -14.99
CA LYS A 14 -7.21 27.10 -16.36
C LYS A 14 -7.29 25.66 -16.85
N ILE A 15 -7.79 25.47 -18.06
CA ILE A 15 -7.90 24.16 -18.70
C ILE A 15 -7.19 24.22 -20.05
N ARG A 16 -6.34 23.23 -20.34
CA ARG A 16 -5.68 23.11 -21.65
C ARG A 16 -5.50 21.66 -22.06
N GLU A 17 -5.27 21.47 -23.35
CA GLU A 17 -4.93 20.15 -23.89
C GLU A 17 -3.44 19.89 -23.75
N VAL A 18 -3.11 18.69 -23.29
CA VAL A 18 -1.74 18.21 -23.13
C VAL A 18 -1.62 16.78 -23.63
N ASP A 19 -0.40 16.43 -24.03
CA ASP A 19 -0.02 15.08 -24.44
C ASP A 19 1.02 14.53 -23.45
N THR A 20 0.55 14.17 -22.26
CA THR A 20 1.38 13.65 -21.16
C THR A 20 0.58 12.63 -20.36
N ARG A 21 1.26 11.84 -19.52
CA ARG A 21 0.59 10.87 -18.66
C ARG A 21 -0.34 11.51 -17.61
N PRO A 22 -1.41 10.81 -17.18
CA PRO A 22 -2.25 11.23 -16.07
C PRO A 22 -1.45 11.48 -14.78
N LYS A 23 -1.69 12.59 -14.10
CA LYS A 23 -1.01 12.93 -12.84
C LYS A 23 -1.83 13.90 -12.00
N LEU A 24 -1.60 13.92 -10.70
CA LEU A 24 -2.10 14.92 -9.78
C LEU A 24 -0.93 15.55 -9.04
N VAL A 25 -0.90 16.87 -8.97
CA VAL A 25 0.05 17.64 -8.18
C VAL A 25 -0.74 18.60 -7.31
N TYR A 26 -0.71 18.39 -6.01
CA TYR A 26 -1.21 19.32 -5.01
C TYR A 26 -0.03 20.03 -4.38
N LYS A 27 -0.13 21.34 -4.23
CA LYS A 27 0.92 22.16 -3.63
C LYS A 27 0.30 23.21 -2.73
N GLU A 28 0.70 23.19 -1.47
CA GLU A 28 0.25 24.10 -0.41
C GLU A 28 1.48 24.81 0.15
N CYS A 29 1.62 26.09 -0.21
CA CYS A 29 2.59 26.98 0.41
C CYS A 29 1.89 28.04 1.25
N ASN A 30 2.63 28.71 2.14
CA ASN A 30 2.16 29.80 3.02
C ASN A 30 1.10 30.75 2.44
N ASN A 31 1.21 31.11 1.15
CA ASN A 31 0.37 32.11 0.50
C ASN A 31 -0.41 31.58 -0.70
N GLU A 32 -0.27 30.30 -1.06
CA GLU A 32 -0.82 29.79 -2.31
C GLU A 32 -1.10 28.29 -2.22
N ILE A 33 -2.35 27.91 -2.49
CA ILE A 33 -2.75 26.52 -2.69
C ILE A 33 -3.09 26.31 -4.15
N THR A 34 -2.42 25.34 -4.77
CA THR A 34 -2.63 24.99 -6.18
C THR A 34 -2.84 23.49 -6.35
N LEU A 35 -3.70 23.15 -7.29
CA LEU A 35 -3.99 21.80 -7.71
C LEU A 35 -3.83 21.74 -9.23
N ASN A 36 -3.02 20.81 -9.71
CA ASN A 36 -2.85 20.53 -11.12
C ASN A 36 -3.15 19.05 -11.42
N VAL A 37 -4.16 18.79 -12.23
CA VAL A 37 -4.64 17.44 -12.54
C VAL A 37 -4.61 17.23 -14.05
N ILE A 38 -3.93 16.18 -14.50
CA ILE A 38 -3.94 15.73 -15.90
C ILE A 38 -4.72 14.44 -15.97
N VAL A 39 -5.82 14.44 -16.72
CA VAL A 39 -6.73 13.29 -16.83
C VAL A 39 -7.24 13.11 -18.27
N PRO A 40 -7.77 11.91 -18.60
CA PRO A 40 -8.49 11.70 -19.83
C PRO A 40 -9.68 12.67 -19.95
N GLU A 41 -10.12 12.94 -21.19
CA GLU A 41 -11.18 13.93 -21.44
C GLU A 41 -12.51 13.53 -20.77
N GLU A 42 -12.80 12.22 -20.74
CA GLU A 42 -13.97 11.64 -20.08
C GLU A 42 -13.98 11.79 -18.54
N LYS A 43 -12.85 12.13 -17.93
CA LYS A 43 -12.70 12.35 -16.47
C LYS A 43 -12.60 13.82 -16.09
N ALA A 44 -12.56 14.73 -17.06
CA ALA A 44 -12.38 16.15 -16.79
C ALA A 44 -13.57 16.76 -16.03
N GLU A 45 -14.80 16.34 -16.33
CA GLU A 45 -16.01 16.86 -15.67
C GLU A 45 -16.07 16.43 -14.20
N ASP A 46 -15.83 15.15 -13.90
CA ASP A 46 -15.72 14.61 -12.53
C ASP A 46 -14.73 15.43 -11.68
N VAL A 47 -13.56 15.75 -12.24
CA VAL A 47 -12.53 16.55 -11.56
C VAL A 47 -13.01 17.99 -11.31
N LEU A 48 -13.63 18.63 -12.30
CA LEU A 48 -14.11 20.01 -12.17
C LEU A 48 -15.21 20.17 -11.10
N GLU A 49 -15.99 19.14 -10.85
CA GLU A 49 -16.94 19.12 -9.73
C GLU A 49 -16.21 18.98 -8.39
N ALA A 50 -15.22 18.08 -8.33
CA ALA A 50 -14.45 17.78 -7.12
C ALA A 50 -13.48 18.89 -6.67
N ILE A 51 -12.86 19.65 -7.60
CA ILE A 51 -11.88 20.69 -7.23
C ILE A 51 -12.46 21.81 -6.34
N LYS A 52 -13.80 21.90 -6.24
CA LYS A 52 -14.49 22.85 -5.36
C LYS A 52 -14.30 22.52 -3.87
N GLY A 53 -13.91 21.28 -3.54
CA GLY A 53 -13.63 20.80 -2.18
C GLY A 53 -12.27 21.20 -1.60
N SER A 54 -11.38 21.79 -2.42
CA SER A 54 -10.05 22.34 -2.03
C SER A 54 -8.99 21.32 -1.60
N LEU A 55 -9.35 20.07 -1.33
CA LEU A 55 -8.43 19.02 -0.90
C LEU A 55 -8.16 17.98 -2.02
N PRO A 56 -6.97 17.35 -2.02
CA PRO A 56 -6.62 16.36 -3.04
C PRO A 56 -7.43 15.06 -2.93
N ASP A 57 -8.00 14.74 -1.76
CA ASP A 57 -8.80 13.55 -1.48
C ASP A 57 -10.10 13.51 -2.28
N ASP A 58 -10.86 14.60 -2.35
CA ASP A 58 -12.10 14.70 -3.14
C ASP A 58 -11.84 14.44 -4.62
N VAL A 59 -10.72 14.97 -5.11
CA VAL A 59 -10.30 14.83 -6.51
C VAL A 59 -9.83 13.41 -6.80
N LEU A 60 -9.07 12.80 -5.89
CA LEU A 60 -8.69 11.39 -5.97
C LEU A 60 -9.93 10.49 -5.94
N ALA A 61 -10.90 10.76 -5.06
CA ALA A 61 -12.15 10.03 -4.95
C ALA A 61 -13.00 10.12 -6.23
N ALA A 62 -13.13 11.31 -6.83
CA ALA A 62 -13.81 11.50 -8.11
C ALA A 62 -13.14 10.73 -9.27
N LEU A 63 -11.83 10.51 -9.17
CA LEU A 63 -11.07 9.69 -10.09
C LEU A 63 -11.13 8.19 -9.78
N GLY A 64 -11.86 7.78 -8.74
CA GLY A 64 -11.97 6.38 -8.32
C GLY A 64 -10.72 5.88 -7.59
N VAL A 65 -9.92 6.80 -7.04
CA VAL A 65 -8.72 6.52 -6.24
C VAL A 65 -9.06 6.82 -4.78
N PRO A 66 -9.51 5.83 -3.98
CA PRO A 66 -9.78 6.07 -2.58
C PRO A 66 -8.46 6.39 -1.88
N ALA A 67 -8.36 7.53 -1.21
CA ALA A 67 -7.24 7.82 -0.32
C ALA A 67 -7.77 8.67 0.83
N THR A 68 -7.38 8.31 2.04
CA THR A 68 -7.81 8.90 3.30
C THR A 68 -6.58 9.12 4.17
N GLY A 69 -6.40 10.35 4.63
CA GLY A 69 -5.29 10.68 5.52
C GLY A 69 -5.55 12.01 6.15
N GLU A 70 -5.04 12.20 7.37
CA GLU A 70 -5.12 13.47 8.08
C GLU A 70 -4.13 14.49 7.48
N ASP A 71 -3.07 14.01 6.81
CA ASP A 71 -2.07 14.82 6.13
C ASP A 71 -1.64 14.24 4.76
N LEU A 72 -0.85 15.01 4.00
CA LEU A 72 -0.37 14.59 2.67
C LEU A 72 0.55 13.36 2.73
N THR A 73 1.27 13.16 3.83
CA THR A 73 2.15 12.01 4.02
C THR A 73 1.32 10.73 4.15
N GLU A 74 0.28 10.74 4.98
CA GLU A 74 -0.65 9.61 5.14
C GLU A 74 -1.38 9.29 3.84
N ILE A 75 -1.92 10.31 3.15
CA ILE A 75 -2.53 10.14 1.82
C ILE A 75 -1.54 9.45 0.88
N CYS A 76 -0.27 9.87 0.89
CA CYS A 76 0.75 9.32 0.02
C CYS A 76 1.14 7.88 0.37
N GLU A 77 1.20 7.54 1.66
CA GLU A 77 1.44 6.16 2.12
C GLU A 77 0.29 5.24 1.70
N GLU A 78 -0.96 5.69 1.81
CA GLU A 78 -2.11 4.93 1.35
C GLU A 78 -2.07 4.71 -0.16
N LEU A 79 -1.82 5.77 -0.95
CA LEU A 79 -1.67 5.69 -2.40
C LEU A 79 -0.56 4.72 -2.82
N LYS A 80 0.58 4.74 -2.13
CA LYS A 80 1.67 3.77 -2.36
C LYS A 80 1.24 2.34 -2.07
N SER A 81 0.47 2.10 -1.01
CA SER A 81 -0.07 0.77 -0.68
C SER A 81 -1.00 0.23 -1.78
N GLN A 82 -1.72 1.15 -2.44
CA GLN A 82 -2.61 0.85 -3.56
C GLN A 82 -1.88 0.76 -4.91
N GLY A 83 -0.56 0.97 -4.92
CA GLY A 83 0.28 0.80 -6.11
C GLY A 83 0.44 2.06 -6.98
N TYR A 84 0.06 3.24 -6.49
CA TYR A 84 0.36 4.50 -7.16
C TYR A 84 1.79 4.95 -6.84
N ASP A 85 2.48 5.57 -7.82
CA ASP A 85 3.71 6.28 -7.53
C ASP A 85 3.33 7.62 -6.89
N CYS A 86 3.67 7.79 -5.63
CA CYS A 86 3.38 8.99 -4.89
C CYS A 86 4.63 9.53 -4.20
N LYS A 87 4.80 10.86 -4.20
CA LYS A 87 5.89 11.56 -3.52
C LYS A 87 5.34 12.75 -2.75
N VAL A 88 5.86 12.93 -1.55
CA VAL A 88 5.66 14.13 -0.75
C VAL A 88 7.01 14.81 -0.62
N ASN A 89 7.05 16.10 -0.94
CA ASN A 89 8.19 16.96 -0.72
C ASN A 89 7.78 18.07 0.25
N ILE A 90 8.60 18.29 1.26
CA ILE A 90 8.43 19.36 2.25
C ILE A 90 9.67 20.27 2.14
N GLU A 91 9.43 21.53 1.79
CA GLU A 91 10.47 22.56 1.75
C GLU A 91 10.34 23.45 2.98
N GLU A 92 11.26 23.27 3.94
CA GLU A 92 11.34 24.08 5.16
C GLU A 92 12.40 25.19 4.96
N GLY A 93 11.96 26.33 4.44
CA GLY A 93 12.77 27.53 4.21
C GLY A 93 12.11 28.81 4.72
N GLU A 94 12.36 29.96 4.09
CA GLU A 94 11.63 31.21 4.40
C GLU A 94 10.13 31.11 4.08
N ASP A 95 9.76 30.23 3.15
CA ASP A 95 8.38 29.86 2.85
C ASP A 95 8.20 28.36 3.04
N TYR A 96 7.30 27.98 3.95
CA TYR A 96 6.88 26.59 4.11
C TYR A 96 6.06 26.18 2.89
N CYS A 97 6.42 25.05 2.29
CA CYS A 97 5.63 24.48 1.21
C CYS A 97 5.64 22.95 1.21
N GLU A 98 4.44 22.38 1.16
CA GLU A 98 4.22 20.95 0.99
C GLU A 98 3.72 20.67 -0.43
N THR A 99 4.26 19.62 -1.05
CA THR A 99 3.82 19.17 -2.38
C THR A 99 3.56 17.67 -2.37
N LEU A 100 2.37 17.27 -2.80
CA LEU A 100 1.98 15.90 -3.10
C LEU A 100 1.95 15.70 -4.62
N GLU A 101 2.79 14.79 -5.12
CA GLU A 101 2.80 14.37 -6.53
C GLU A 101 2.35 12.91 -6.63
N VAL A 102 1.33 12.65 -7.45
CA VAL A 102 0.77 11.32 -7.70
C VAL A 102 0.76 11.05 -9.19
N ASP A 103 1.38 9.95 -9.61
CA ASP A 103 1.11 9.38 -10.93
C ASP A 103 -0.25 8.68 -10.87
N LEU A 104 -1.24 9.24 -11.59
CA LEU A 104 -2.61 8.72 -11.60
C LEU A 104 -2.76 7.51 -12.51
N GLN A 105 -1.74 7.22 -13.33
CA GLN A 105 -1.60 5.85 -13.79
C GLN A 105 -1.16 5.07 -12.56
N LYS A 106 -2.04 4.18 -12.08
CA LYS A 106 -1.63 3.15 -11.14
C LYS A 106 -0.32 2.61 -11.67
N GLY A 107 0.74 2.91 -10.93
CA GLY A 107 2.08 2.54 -11.31
C GLY A 107 1.99 1.06 -11.64
N SER A 108 2.61 0.67 -12.72
CA SER A 108 2.87 -0.73 -12.97
C SER A 108 3.67 -1.28 -11.78
N VAL A 109 2.99 -1.68 -10.69
CA VAL A 109 3.33 -2.88 -9.94
C VAL A 109 3.32 -4.09 -10.90
N LYS A 110 2.89 -3.90 -12.16
CA LYS A 110 3.18 -4.74 -13.32
C LYS A 110 4.66 -4.80 -13.76
N GLU A 111 5.57 -3.97 -13.27
CA GLU A 111 7.02 -4.16 -13.45
C GLU A 111 7.74 -3.70 -12.17
N GLN A 112 7.77 -4.44 -11.06
CA GLN A 112 8.88 -5.37 -10.79
C GLN A 112 8.72 -6.17 -9.49
N ARG A 113 7.59 -6.08 -8.77
CA ARG A 113 7.45 -6.82 -7.51
C ARG A 113 6.13 -7.57 -7.48
N LYS A 114 6.20 -8.79 -8.03
CA LYS A 114 5.21 -9.87 -7.81
C LYS A 114 4.85 -9.98 -6.33
N LEU A 115 5.85 -9.76 -5.47
CA LEU A 115 5.75 -10.02 -4.05
C LEU A 115 5.59 -8.75 -3.19
N ILE A 116 4.67 -8.81 -2.24
CA ILE A 116 4.44 -7.82 -1.18
C ILE A 116 4.72 -8.44 0.18
N LYS A 117 5.26 -7.65 1.11
CA LYS A 117 5.43 -8.04 2.50
C LYS A 117 4.25 -7.56 3.34
N VAL A 118 3.62 -8.48 4.04
CA VAL A 118 2.53 -8.24 4.99
C VAL A 118 3.07 -8.49 6.40
N VAL A 119 2.73 -7.62 7.34
CA VAL A 119 3.03 -7.76 8.77
C VAL A 119 1.73 -7.67 9.54
N LEU A 120 1.47 -8.69 10.36
CA LEU A 120 0.35 -8.80 11.29
C LEU A 120 0.89 -8.74 12.73
N GLU A 121 0.33 -7.85 13.54
CA GLU A 121 0.61 -7.72 14.97
C GLU A 121 -0.72 -7.56 15.70
N GLY A 122 -1.21 -8.64 16.34
CA GLY A 122 -2.57 -8.67 16.88
C GLY A 122 -3.62 -8.45 15.79
N GLN A 123 -4.42 -7.39 15.92
CA GLN A 123 -5.41 -7.02 14.89
C GLN A 123 -4.85 -6.06 13.82
N SER A 124 -3.65 -5.51 14.00
CA SER A 124 -3.07 -4.56 13.05
C SER A 124 -2.50 -5.30 11.83
N ILE A 125 -2.74 -4.76 10.65
CA ILE A 125 -2.16 -5.23 9.39
C ILE A 125 -1.45 -4.08 8.68
N ARG A 126 -0.21 -4.32 8.25
CA ARG A 126 0.57 -3.38 7.44
C ARG A 126 1.13 -4.11 6.24
N SER A 127 1.23 -3.42 5.11
CA SER A 127 1.83 -3.98 3.91
C SER A 127 2.87 -3.02 3.31
N LYS A 128 3.93 -3.58 2.73
CA LYS A 128 4.96 -2.82 2.02
C LYS A 128 5.62 -3.67 0.94
N PRO A 129 6.20 -3.08 -0.11
CA PRO A 129 6.89 -3.86 -1.14
C PRO A 129 7.95 -4.81 -0.55
N ALA A 130 7.93 -6.08 -0.96
CA ALA A 130 8.91 -7.06 -0.48
C ALA A 130 10.30 -6.73 -1.04
N ARG A 131 11.35 -6.99 -0.25
CA ARG A 131 12.74 -7.02 -0.73
C ARG A 131 13.19 -8.44 -1.10
N SER A 132 12.45 -9.45 -0.62
CA SER A 132 12.71 -10.86 -0.88
C SER A 132 12.31 -11.24 -2.29
N GLU A 133 13.05 -12.16 -2.90
CA GLU A 133 12.71 -12.80 -4.17
C GLU A 133 11.86 -14.07 -3.98
N SER A 134 11.84 -14.61 -2.75
CA SER A 134 11.07 -15.82 -2.36
C SER A 134 9.90 -15.47 -1.44
N LYS A 135 8.89 -16.35 -1.43
CA LYS A 135 7.80 -16.30 -0.46
C LYS A 135 8.30 -16.86 0.87
N TYR A 136 7.89 -16.25 1.96
CA TYR A 136 8.19 -16.76 3.29
C TYR A 136 7.10 -16.42 4.29
N LEU A 137 7.10 -17.16 5.39
CA LEU A 137 6.35 -16.90 6.60
C LEU A 137 7.34 -16.86 7.77
N LEU A 138 7.28 -15.80 8.55
CA LEU A 138 7.94 -15.65 9.84
C LEU A 138 6.85 -15.48 10.89
N TYR A 139 6.90 -16.28 11.93
CA TYR A 139 5.97 -16.22 13.06
C TYR A 139 6.77 -16.14 14.36
N GLU A 140 6.48 -15.11 15.13
CA GLU A 140 7.07 -14.81 16.44
C GLU A 140 5.95 -14.79 17.48
N ARG A 141 6.17 -15.44 18.62
CA ARG A 141 5.28 -15.38 19.77
C ARG A 141 6.09 -15.24 21.05
N GLU A 142 5.68 -14.34 21.91
CA GLU A 142 6.21 -14.12 23.25
C GLU A 142 5.04 -14.00 24.23
N GLY A 143 4.75 -15.09 24.96
CA GLY A 143 3.55 -15.19 25.79
C GLY A 143 2.25 -15.07 24.98
N ASP A 144 1.45 -14.04 25.27
CA ASP A 144 0.20 -13.73 24.54
C ASP A 144 0.42 -12.83 23.31
N ASN A 145 1.60 -12.23 23.19
CA ASN A 145 1.92 -11.37 22.06
C ASN A 145 2.41 -12.21 20.90
N TRP A 146 1.92 -11.93 19.71
CA TRP A 146 2.36 -12.60 18.50
C TRP A 146 2.49 -11.62 17.33
N ARG A 147 3.37 -11.98 16.41
CA ARG A 147 3.67 -11.26 15.20
C ARG A 147 3.86 -12.24 14.06
N ALA A 148 3.19 -12.01 12.94
CA ALA A 148 3.38 -12.76 11.71
C ALA A 148 3.85 -11.83 10.60
N GLU A 149 4.90 -12.20 9.90
CA GLU A 149 5.41 -11.50 8.73
C GLU A 149 5.46 -12.47 7.56
N ALA A 150 4.94 -12.06 6.41
CA ALA A 150 4.87 -12.92 5.25
C ALA A 150 5.14 -12.16 3.96
N VAL A 151 5.72 -12.86 2.99
CA VAL A 151 5.85 -12.35 1.62
C VAL A 151 4.97 -13.18 0.70
N ILE A 152 3.97 -12.52 0.11
CA ILE A 152 2.91 -13.12 -0.72
C ILE A 152 2.83 -12.41 -2.08
N GLU A 153 2.03 -12.91 -3.01
CA GLU A 153 1.75 -12.17 -4.25
C GLU A 153 0.91 -10.93 -3.96
N TYR A 154 1.18 -9.82 -4.67
CA TYR A 154 0.41 -8.58 -4.51
C TYR A 154 -1.09 -8.78 -4.74
N GLU A 155 -1.46 -9.61 -5.71
CA GLU A 155 -2.87 -9.91 -6.03
C GLU A 155 -3.63 -10.64 -4.91
N ASP A 156 -2.91 -11.25 -3.95
CA ASP A 156 -3.51 -11.96 -2.83
C ASP A 156 -3.78 -11.05 -1.61
N LEU A 157 -3.34 -9.78 -1.65
CA LEU A 157 -3.43 -8.86 -0.51
C LEU A 157 -4.87 -8.68 0.01
N GLU A 158 -5.83 -8.52 -0.90
CA GLU A 158 -7.25 -8.29 -0.56
C GLU A 158 -7.87 -9.47 0.21
N LYS A 159 -7.31 -10.67 0.07
CA LYS A 159 -7.81 -11.89 0.74
C LYS A 159 -7.53 -11.88 2.24
N ILE A 160 -6.66 -10.98 2.73
CA ILE A 160 -6.27 -10.89 4.14
C ILE A 160 -6.92 -9.68 4.83
N PHE A 161 -7.03 -8.54 4.14
CA PHE A 161 -7.47 -7.29 4.78
C PHE A 161 -8.91 -7.36 5.32
N ASN A 162 -9.79 -8.05 4.61
CA ASN A 162 -11.24 -8.03 4.82
C ASN A 162 -11.80 -9.24 5.60
N VAL A 163 -10.94 -10.03 6.24
CA VAL A 163 -11.35 -11.20 7.02
C VAL A 163 -11.09 -11.04 8.51
N GLU A 164 -11.92 -11.69 9.32
CA GLU A 164 -11.82 -11.65 10.79
C GLU A 164 -10.55 -12.36 11.29
N ASP A 165 -10.26 -13.55 10.75
CA ASP A 165 -9.06 -14.32 11.08
C ASP A 165 -7.94 -14.12 10.04
N ARG A 166 -7.28 -12.97 10.15
CA ARG A 166 -6.21 -12.55 9.24
C ARG A 166 -4.98 -13.45 9.30
N LEU A 167 -4.67 -14.02 10.47
CA LEU A 167 -3.54 -14.92 10.63
C LEU A 167 -3.78 -16.21 9.84
N THR A 168 -4.94 -16.84 10.04
CA THR A 168 -5.30 -18.06 9.29
C THR A 168 -5.32 -17.78 7.80
N ALA A 169 -5.91 -16.67 7.36
CA ALA A 169 -5.93 -16.32 5.93
C ALA A 169 -4.52 -16.11 5.36
N LEU A 170 -3.62 -15.48 6.11
CA LEU A 170 -2.25 -15.29 5.68
C LEU A 170 -1.49 -16.63 5.57
N VAL A 171 -1.67 -17.53 6.55
CA VAL A 171 -1.06 -18.85 6.51
C VAL A 171 -1.61 -19.68 5.35
N ASP A 172 -2.91 -19.66 5.12
CA ASP A 172 -3.55 -20.44 4.04
C ASP A 172 -3.13 -19.97 2.64
N LEU A 173 -2.74 -18.70 2.48
CA LEU A 173 -2.19 -18.22 1.20
C LEU A 173 -0.83 -18.84 0.88
N LEU A 174 0.02 -19.03 1.89
CA LEU A 174 1.36 -19.60 1.72
C LEU A 174 1.37 -21.12 1.81
N LEU A 175 0.61 -21.66 2.76
CA LEU A 175 0.61 -23.05 3.18
C LEU A 175 -0.84 -23.57 3.23
N PRO A 176 -1.54 -23.71 2.08
CA PRO A 176 -2.96 -24.03 2.04
C PRO A 176 -3.32 -25.33 2.80
N GLY A 177 -4.16 -25.19 3.83
CA GLY A 177 -4.64 -26.32 4.63
C GLY A 177 -3.71 -26.72 5.78
N LEU A 178 -2.67 -25.92 6.07
CA LEU A 178 -1.92 -26.01 7.32
C LEU A 178 -2.71 -25.43 8.51
N GLY A 179 -3.59 -24.45 8.25
CA GLY A 179 -4.39 -23.79 9.29
C GLY A 179 -3.52 -23.06 10.33
N THR A 180 -3.96 -23.05 11.59
CA THR A 180 -3.28 -22.36 12.71
C THR A 180 -2.21 -23.20 13.42
N SER A 181 -1.81 -24.36 12.87
CA SER A 181 -0.81 -25.26 13.47
C SER A 181 0.64 -24.74 13.41
N LEU A 182 0.84 -23.41 13.48
CA LEU A 182 2.16 -22.76 13.46
C LEU A 182 3.04 -23.12 14.67
N GLU A 183 2.45 -23.63 15.76
CA GLU A 183 3.19 -24.08 16.94
C GLU A 183 3.44 -25.59 16.98
N GLU A 184 3.18 -26.29 15.87
CA GLU A 184 3.38 -27.73 15.75
C GLU A 184 4.49 -28.05 14.72
N PRO A 185 5.79 -27.84 15.03
CA PRO A 185 6.90 -27.97 14.09
C PRO A 185 6.91 -29.25 13.27
N VAL A 186 6.56 -30.38 13.89
CA VAL A 186 6.54 -31.70 13.24
C VAL A 186 5.48 -31.74 12.14
N LYS A 187 4.26 -31.25 12.42
CA LYS A 187 3.18 -31.21 11.42
C LYS A 187 3.53 -30.26 10.26
N ILE A 188 4.16 -29.14 10.57
CA ILE A 188 4.60 -28.18 9.55
C ILE A 188 5.66 -28.84 8.66
N LEU A 189 6.66 -29.49 9.26
CA LEU A 189 7.72 -30.16 8.50
C LEU A 189 7.15 -31.28 7.61
N GLU A 190 6.26 -32.12 8.13
CA GLU A 190 5.56 -33.16 7.35
C GLU A 190 4.76 -32.57 6.19
N TYR A 191 4.08 -31.44 6.43
CA TYR A 191 3.35 -30.71 5.38
C TYR A 191 4.31 -30.19 4.29
N LEU A 192 5.43 -29.59 4.69
CA LEU A 192 6.42 -29.02 3.78
C LEU A 192 7.06 -30.12 2.91
N GLU A 193 7.51 -31.22 3.53
CA GLU A 193 8.10 -32.38 2.84
C GLU A 193 7.17 -32.99 1.80
N LYS A 194 5.85 -32.99 2.08
CA LYS A 194 4.85 -33.56 1.18
C LYS A 194 4.53 -32.66 -0.02
N ARG A 195 4.66 -31.34 0.12
CA ARG A 195 4.12 -30.37 -0.86
C ARG A 195 5.17 -29.62 -1.65
N PHE A 196 6.35 -29.39 -1.08
CA PHE A 196 7.37 -28.54 -1.69
C PHE A 196 8.63 -29.34 -2.01
N LYS A 197 9.24 -29.04 -3.16
CA LYS A 197 10.51 -29.67 -3.58
C LYS A 197 11.72 -29.07 -2.89
N SER A 198 11.60 -27.82 -2.48
CA SER A 198 12.63 -27.03 -1.80
C SER A 198 11.92 -26.17 -0.78
N TYR A 199 12.46 -26.10 0.43
CA TYR A 199 11.99 -25.22 1.49
C TYR A 199 13.13 -24.98 2.49
N ALA A 200 13.11 -23.85 3.17
CA ALA A 200 13.88 -23.63 4.39
C ALA A 200 12.93 -23.63 5.58
N PHE A 201 13.29 -24.33 6.65
CA PHE A 201 12.49 -24.43 7.86
C PHE A 201 13.40 -24.26 9.07
N GLN A 202 13.10 -23.25 9.90
CA GLN A 202 13.82 -22.99 11.14
C GLN A 202 12.81 -22.77 12.25
N VAL A 203 13.08 -23.40 13.39
CA VAL A 203 12.32 -23.19 14.62
C VAL A 203 13.30 -22.94 15.75
N THR A 204 13.05 -21.88 16.51
CA THR A 204 13.71 -21.62 17.79
C THR A 204 12.64 -21.55 18.86
N ARG A 205 12.86 -22.21 19.98
CA ARG A 205 11.97 -22.17 21.13
C ARG A 205 12.80 -22.02 22.39
N ASP A 206 12.49 -21.00 23.18
CA ASP A 206 13.13 -20.75 24.47
C ASP A 206 12.11 -20.18 25.44
N GLU A 207 11.91 -20.85 26.58
CA GLU A 207 10.89 -20.51 27.58
C GLU A 207 9.54 -20.05 26.97
N ASP A 208 9.26 -18.75 27.03
CA ASP A 208 8.03 -18.10 26.55
C ASP A 208 8.11 -17.59 25.10
N TYR A 209 9.28 -17.70 24.48
CA TYR A 209 9.56 -17.28 23.11
C TYR A 209 9.48 -18.45 22.12
N TYR A 210 8.70 -18.25 21.07
CA TYR A 210 8.61 -19.13 19.92
C TYR A 210 8.88 -18.36 18.62
N TYR A 211 9.81 -18.88 17.83
CA TYR A 211 10.15 -18.37 16.52
C TYR A 211 10.06 -19.49 15.49
N LEU A 212 9.37 -19.19 14.39
CA LEU A 212 9.23 -20.05 13.23
C LEU A 212 9.54 -19.24 11.98
N TYR A 213 10.37 -19.81 11.12
CA TYR A 213 10.64 -19.29 9.79
C TYR A 213 10.48 -20.39 8.75
N ILE A 214 9.73 -20.09 7.69
CA ILE A 214 9.44 -20.96 6.56
C ILE A 214 9.69 -20.16 5.28
N GLU A 215 10.55 -20.65 4.40
CA GLU A 215 10.75 -20.11 3.04
C GLU A 215 10.37 -21.19 2.03
N ILE A 216 9.61 -20.82 0.98
CA ILE A 216 9.11 -21.72 -0.07
C ILE A 216 9.36 -21.17 -1.48
#